data_AF-A0A2E4KGH4-F1
#
_entry.id   AF-A0A2E4KGH4-F1
#
_cell.length_a   1.000
_cell.length_b   1.000
_cell.length_c   1.000
_cell.angle_alpha   90.00
_cell.angle_beta   90.00
_cell.angle_gamma   90.00
#
_symmetry.space_group_name_H-M   'P 1'
#
loop_
_entity.id
_entity.type
_entity.pdbx_description
1 polymer ?
#
loop_
_entity_poly.entity_id
_entity_poly.type
_entity_poly.pdbx_seq_one_letter_code
_entity_poly.pdbx_strand_id
1 'polypeptide(L)'
;MADNWTESRVKKLKTLWEKNLPARDIATHLGGNISRNAIIGKANRLGLRREVEKKDKINIIKNEDVLLKTKGCRWPFGDPGNEDFYFCGAKQVPGKPYCLEHCMLAYRKKESRKN
;
A
#
# COMPACT_ATOMS: atom_id res chain seq x y z
N MET A 1 -36.63 22.49 -0.23
CA MET A 1 -35.45 21.61 -0.24
C MET A 1 -34.49 22.16 0.80
N ALA A 2 -34.36 21.51 1.97
CA ALA A 2 -33.50 22.01 3.03
C ALA A 2 -32.04 21.89 2.57
N ASP A 3 -31.37 23.02 2.38
CA ASP A 3 -29.95 23.04 2.09
C ASP A 3 -29.21 22.36 3.24
N ASN A 4 -28.58 21.21 2.96
CA ASN A 4 -27.90 20.39 3.97
C ASN A 4 -26.65 21.11 4.54
N TRP A 5 -26.34 22.33 4.08
CA TRP A 5 -25.22 23.17 4.47
C TRP A 5 -25.64 24.42 5.23
N THR A 6 -26.24 24.20 6.40
CA THR A 6 -26.50 25.28 7.36
C THR A 6 -25.19 25.98 7.76
N GLU A 7 -25.29 27.26 8.14
CA GLU A 7 -24.14 28.07 8.58
C GLU A 7 -23.33 27.39 9.69
N SER A 8 -24.02 26.74 10.64
CA SER A 8 -23.40 25.95 11.71
C SER A 8 -22.52 24.81 11.19
N ARG A 9 -22.91 24.16 10.09
CA ARG A 9 -22.13 23.08 9.47
C ARG A 9 -20.97 23.61 8.65
N VAL A 10 -21.15 24.74 7.99
CA VAL A 10 -20.06 25.43 7.28
C VAL A 10 -18.99 25.91 8.27
N LYS A 11 -19.39 26.43 9.44
CA LYS A 11 -18.47 26.82 10.51
C LYS A 11 -17.68 25.62 11.04
N LYS A 12 -18.37 24.50 11.35
CA LYS A 12 -17.71 23.25 11.75
C LYS A 12 -16.77 22.72 10.67
N LEU A 13 -17.18 22.75 9.40
CA LEU A 13 -16.33 22.36 8.27
C LEU A 13 -15.02 23.15 8.27
N LYS A 14 -15.08 24.49 8.38
CA LYS A 14 -13.89 25.35 8.43
C LYS A 14 -12.95 24.94 9.56
N THR A 15 -13.46 24.82 10.79
CA THR A 15 -12.64 24.44 11.95
C THR A 15 -12.00 23.05 11.80
N LEU A 16 -12.74 22.07 11.30
CA LEU A 16 -12.20 20.71 11.10
C LEU A 16 -11.18 20.68 9.95
N TRP A 17 -11.37 21.54 8.95
CA TRP A 17 -10.47 21.67 7.80
C TRP A 17 -9.14 22.32 8.19
N GLU A 18 -9.16 23.35 9.03
CA GLU A 18 -7.96 23.99 9.60
C GLU A 18 -7.16 23.03 10.50
N LYS A 19 -7.87 22.12 11.19
CA LYS A 19 -7.25 21.02 11.96
C LYS A 19 -6.63 19.92 11.08
N ASN A 20 -6.57 20.11 9.76
CA ASN A 20 -6.03 19.15 8.79
C ASN A 20 -6.69 17.76 8.82
N LEU A 21 -7.93 17.66 9.29
CA LEU A 21 -8.65 16.38 9.30
C LEU A 21 -8.99 15.95 7.86
N PRO A 22 -8.83 14.66 7.51
CA PRO A 22 -9.17 14.17 6.19
C PRO A 22 -10.68 14.28 5.96
N ALA A 23 -11.09 14.55 4.72
CA ALA A 23 -12.49 14.82 4.39
C ALA A 23 -13.47 13.68 4.75
N ARG A 24 -12.97 12.43 4.86
CA ARG A 24 -13.74 11.29 5.35
C ARG A 24 -14.16 11.47 6.81
N ASP A 25 -13.23 11.93 7.65
CA ASP A 25 -13.44 12.04 9.08
C ASP A 25 -14.31 13.28 9.33
N ILE A 26 -14.09 14.36 8.57
CA ILE A 26 -14.99 15.52 8.58
C ILE A 26 -16.44 15.12 8.24
N ALA A 27 -16.65 14.22 7.27
CA ALA A 27 -17.99 13.70 6.95
C ALA A 27 -18.63 12.97 8.15
N THR A 28 -17.87 12.12 8.85
CA THR A 28 -18.32 11.45 10.08
C THR A 28 -18.72 12.45 11.17
N HIS A 29 -17.93 13.51 11.35
CA HIS A 29 -18.20 14.54 12.38
C HIS A 29 -19.40 15.44 12.04
N LEU A 30 -19.64 15.70 10.75
CA LEU A 30 -20.78 16.51 10.30
C LEU A 30 -22.07 15.70 10.21
N GLY A 31 -22.00 14.37 10.07
CA GLY A 31 -23.16 13.47 9.99
C GLY A 31 -24.08 13.74 8.78
N GLY A 32 -25.30 13.20 8.82
CA GLY A 32 -26.38 13.55 7.89
C GLY A 32 -26.12 13.22 6.41
N ASN A 33 -25.59 12.03 6.14
CA ASN A 33 -25.35 11.48 4.79
C ASN A 33 -24.48 12.35 3.87
N ILE A 34 -23.66 13.24 4.44
CA ILE A 34 -22.73 14.04 3.64
C ILE A 34 -21.57 13.16 3.22
N SER A 35 -21.37 12.99 1.92
CA SER A 35 -20.25 12.22 1.38
C SER A 35 -18.93 12.98 1.48
N ARG A 36 -17.80 12.26 1.48
CA ARG A 36 -16.44 12.83 1.36
C ARG A 36 -16.35 13.83 0.20
N ASN A 37 -16.97 13.52 -0.94
CA ASN A 37 -16.91 14.34 -2.14
C ASN A 37 -17.70 15.65 -1.95
N ALA A 38 -18.83 15.61 -1.25
CA ALA A 38 -19.59 16.80 -0.92
C ALA A 38 -18.79 17.77 -0.02
N ILE A 39 -18.01 17.23 0.92
CA ILE A 39 -17.10 17.98 1.80
C ILE A 39 -16.00 18.67 0.99
N ILE A 40 -15.29 17.91 0.14
CA ILE A 40 -14.22 18.43 -0.72
C ILE A 40 -14.78 19.51 -1.66
N GLY A 41 -15.94 19.23 -2.28
CA GLY A 41 -16.59 20.19 -3.17
C GLY A 41 -17.00 21.48 -2.46
N LYS A 42 -17.56 21.39 -1.24
CA LYS A 42 -17.92 22.59 -0.45
C LYS A 42 -16.68 23.37 -0.02
N ALA A 43 -15.63 22.69 0.45
CA ALA A 43 -14.38 23.34 0.85
C ALA A 43 -13.71 24.07 -0.33
N ASN A 44 -13.67 23.45 -1.52
CA ASN A 44 -13.16 24.09 -2.73
C ASN A 44 -13.96 25.35 -3.10
N ARG A 45 -15.29 25.29 -3.06
CA ARG A 45 -16.16 26.46 -3.31
C ARG A 45 -16.00 27.57 -2.27
N LEU A 46 -15.59 27.23 -1.05
CA LEU A 46 -15.29 28.18 0.03
C LEU A 46 -13.84 28.72 -0.02
N GLY A 47 -13.04 28.31 -1.01
CA GLY A 47 -11.64 28.73 -1.13
C GLY A 47 -10.72 28.13 -0.05
N LEU A 48 -11.18 27.11 0.68
CA LEU A 48 -10.39 26.45 1.73
C LEU A 48 -9.40 25.48 1.08
N ARG A 49 -8.29 26.00 0.56
CA ARG A 49 -7.21 25.19 0.01
C ARG A 49 -6.46 24.53 1.17
N ARG A 50 -6.31 23.20 1.12
CA ARG A 50 -5.32 22.52 1.96
C ARG A 50 -3.95 22.65 1.32
N GLU A 51 -2.96 23.03 2.12
CA GLU A 51 -1.59 22.66 1.83
C GLU A 51 -1.49 21.17 2.08
N VAL A 52 -1.61 20.39 1.01
CA VAL A 52 -1.40 18.95 1.09
C VAL A 52 0.10 18.80 1.30
N GLU A 53 0.53 18.56 2.54
CA GLU A 53 1.87 18.04 2.78
C GLU A 53 1.99 16.81 1.89
N LYS A 54 2.95 16.84 0.95
CA LYS A 54 3.22 15.72 0.06
C LYS A 54 3.71 14.59 0.96
N LYS A 55 2.80 13.76 1.47
CA LYS A 55 3.19 12.48 2.05
C LYS A 55 3.96 11.78 0.95
N ASP A 56 5.25 11.62 1.15
CA ASP A 56 6.12 10.82 0.28
C ASP A 56 5.31 9.59 -0.08
N LYS A 57 5.14 9.38 -1.39
CA LYS A 57 4.38 8.25 -1.91
C LYS A 57 4.91 7.05 -1.14
N ILE A 58 4.09 6.45 -0.28
CA ILE A 58 4.43 5.20 0.37
C ILE A 58 4.87 4.31 -0.78
N ASN A 59 6.15 3.91 -0.79
CA ASN A 59 6.68 3.02 -1.81
C ASN A 59 5.85 1.75 -1.68
N ILE A 60 4.77 1.65 -2.46
CA ILE A 60 4.08 0.41 -2.71
C ILE A 60 5.10 -0.39 -3.47
N ILE A 61 5.89 -1.16 -2.73
CA ILE A 61 6.81 -2.15 -3.29
C ILE A 61 5.88 -3.09 -4.07
N LYS A 62 5.86 -2.91 -5.40
CA LYS A 62 5.23 -3.88 -6.27
C LYS A 62 6.00 -5.19 -6.07
N ASN A 63 5.30 -6.32 -6.02
CA ASN A 63 5.90 -7.66 -5.88
C ASN A 63 7.06 -7.93 -6.88
N GLU A 64 7.14 -7.15 -7.97
CA GLU A 64 8.21 -7.20 -8.97
C GLU A 64 9.58 -6.73 -8.45
N ASP A 65 9.64 -5.86 -7.44
CA ASP A 65 10.91 -5.39 -6.85
C ASP A 65 11.53 -6.40 -5.85
N VAL A 66 10.76 -7.38 -5.36
CA VAL A 66 11.25 -8.42 -4.43
C VAL A 66 12.25 -9.36 -5.12
N LEU A 67 12.13 -9.54 -6.44
CA LEU A 67 13.02 -10.43 -7.20
C LEU A 67 14.37 -9.78 -7.55
N LEU A 68 14.41 -8.46 -7.80
CA LEU A 68 15.61 -7.81 -8.32
C LEU A 68 16.49 -7.13 -7.26
N LYS A 69 15.92 -6.67 -6.13
CA LYS A 69 16.69 -5.95 -5.08
C LYS A 69 17.07 -6.79 -3.86
N THR A 70 16.45 -7.96 -3.68
CA THR A 70 16.69 -8.80 -2.49
C THR A 70 18.03 -9.54 -2.61
N LYS A 71 18.99 -9.21 -1.75
CA LYS A 71 20.30 -9.90 -1.60
C LYS A 71 20.15 -11.26 -0.88
N GLY A 72 19.19 -12.08 -1.31
CA GLY A 72 18.76 -13.29 -0.59
C GLY A 72 18.30 -14.44 -1.50
N CYS A 73 18.33 -15.65 -0.97
CA CYS A 73 18.06 -16.91 -1.66
C CYS A 73 16.68 -16.89 -2.31
N ARG A 74 16.64 -17.19 -3.62
CA ARG A 74 15.43 -17.14 -4.45
C ARG A 74 14.70 -18.48 -4.54
N TRP A 75 14.82 -19.33 -3.53
CA TRP A 75 14.11 -20.61 -3.50
C TRP A 75 12.63 -20.38 -3.13
N PRO A 76 11.67 -20.77 -3.99
CA PRO A 76 10.25 -20.57 -3.72
C PRO A 76 9.71 -21.63 -2.74
N PHE A 77 8.86 -21.18 -1.82
CA PHE A 77 8.00 -22.01 -1.00
C PHE A 77 6.56 -21.74 -1.39
N GLY A 78 5.79 -22.81 -1.57
CA GLY A 78 4.40 -22.72 -2.06
C GLY A 78 4.29 -22.42 -3.55
N ASP A 79 3.04 -22.24 -4.00
CA ASP A 79 2.70 -22.02 -5.39
C ASP A 79 2.46 -20.53 -5.70
N PRO A 80 2.96 -20.02 -6.85
CA PRO A 80 2.77 -18.63 -7.25
C PRO A 80 1.29 -18.36 -7.52
N GLY A 81 0.60 -17.80 -6.51
CA GLY A 81 -0.84 -17.58 -6.51
C GLY A 81 -1.49 -17.79 -5.14
N ASN A 82 -0.81 -18.45 -4.21
CA ASN A 82 -1.25 -18.58 -2.82
C ASN A 82 -0.66 -17.46 -1.93
N GLU A 83 -1.39 -17.08 -0.87
CA GLU A 83 -0.94 -16.12 0.15
C GLU A 83 0.29 -16.64 0.92
N ASP A 84 0.45 -17.95 1.01
CA ASP A 84 1.62 -18.62 1.61
C ASP A 84 2.84 -18.70 0.68
N PHE A 85 2.83 -18.02 -0.46
CA PHE A 85 3.97 -18.00 -1.37
C PHE A 85 5.07 -17.05 -0.87
N TYR A 86 6.26 -17.58 -0.59
CA TYR A 86 7.41 -16.77 -0.19
C TYR A 86 8.75 -17.34 -0.69
N PHE A 87 9.81 -16.52 -0.64
CA PHE A 87 11.16 -16.94 -0.96
C PHE A 87 12.01 -17.10 0.30
N CYS A 88 12.94 -18.06 0.29
CA CYS A 88 13.85 -18.36 1.41
C CYS A 88 14.55 -17.14 2.01
N GLY A 89 15.08 -16.22 1.18
CA GLY A 89 15.69 -14.98 1.65
C GLY A 89 17.07 -15.11 2.32
N ALA A 90 17.54 -16.32 2.63
CA ALA A 90 18.87 -16.57 3.24
C ALA A 90 20.05 -16.10 2.36
N LYS A 91 21.26 -15.94 2.91
CA LYS A 91 22.42 -15.43 2.15
C LYS A 91 22.71 -16.28 0.90
N GLN A 92 22.76 -15.64 -0.26
CA GLN A 92 23.13 -16.29 -1.51
C GLN A 92 24.59 -16.73 -1.51
N VAL A 93 24.86 -17.86 -2.16
CA VAL A 93 26.22 -18.25 -2.52
C VAL A 93 26.72 -17.31 -3.63
N PRO A 94 27.97 -16.79 -3.56
CA PRO A 94 28.51 -15.91 -4.60
C PRO A 94 28.37 -16.52 -6.00
N GLY A 95 27.80 -15.76 -6.93
CA GLY A 95 27.57 -16.21 -8.31
C GLY A 95 26.42 -17.21 -8.49
N LYS A 96 25.63 -17.49 -7.44
CA LYS A 96 24.45 -18.37 -7.51
C LYS A 96 23.20 -17.67 -6.93
N PRO A 97 21.99 -18.01 -7.40
CA PRO A 97 20.76 -17.37 -6.94
C PRO A 97 20.22 -17.92 -5.60
N TYR A 98 20.85 -18.95 -5.04
CA TYR A 98 20.36 -19.68 -3.86
C TYR A 98 21.39 -19.68 -2.71
N CYS A 99 20.93 -19.96 -1.48
CA CYS A 99 21.80 -20.26 -0.35
C CYS A 99 22.44 -21.65 -0.50
N LEU A 100 23.39 -21.99 0.37
CA LEU A 100 24.14 -23.25 0.29
C LEU A 100 23.22 -24.48 0.22
N GLU A 101 22.23 -24.56 1.12
CA GLU A 101 21.27 -25.66 1.19
C GLU A 101 20.46 -25.81 -0.10
N HIS A 102 19.88 -24.70 -0.57
CA HIS A 102 19.06 -24.69 -1.78
C HIS A 102 19.90 -24.85 -3.06
N CYS A 103 21.17 -24.47 -3.07
CA CYS A 103 22.10 -24.82 -4.15
C CYS A 103 22.27 -26.33 -4.27
N MET A 104 22.38 -27.07 -3.16
CA MET A 104 22.51 -28.54 -3.21
C MET A 104 21.26 -29.20 -3.81
N LEU A 105 20.08 -28.68 -3.48
CA LEU A 105 18.81 -29.17 -4.02
C LEU A 105 18.64 -28.84 -5.50
N ALA A 106 18.97 -27.61 -5.92
CA ALA A 106 18.83 -27.14 -7.30
C ALA A 106 19.77 -27.86 -8.27
N TYR A 107 21.03 -28.05 -7.87
CA TYR A 107 22.11 -28.50 -8.75
C TYR A 107 22.47 -29.98 -8.58
N ARG A 108 21.61 -30.78 -7.93
CA ARG A 108 21.80 -32.23 -7.89
C ARG A 108 21.87 -32.78 -9.32
N LYS A 109 22.88 -33.60 -9.63
CA LYS A 109 22.94 -34.31 -10.91
C LYS A 109 21.70 -35.19 -11.01
N LYS A 110 20.95 -35.10 -12.11
CA LYS A 110 19.93 -36.11 -12.43
C LYS A 110 20.61 -37.47 -12.40
N GLU A 111 20.16 -38.35 -11.52
CA GLU A 111 20.54 -39.76 -11.57
C GLU A 111 20.13 -40.27 -12.96
N SER A 112 21.10 -40.77 -13.72
CA SER A 112 20.85 -41.36 -15.03
C SER A 112 19.87 -42.51 -14.83
N ARG A 113 18.62 -42.34 -15.24
CA ARG A 113 17.64 -43.42 -15.34
C ARG A 113 18.27 -44.49 -16.25
N LYS A 114 18.85 -45.54 -15.66
CA LYS A 114 19.17 -46.76 -16.40
C LYS A 114 17.84 -47.38 -16.81
N ASN A 115 17.76 -47.61 -18.12
CA ASN A 115 16.64 -48.12 -18.87
C ASN A 115 16.26 -49.54 -18.45
#